data_AF-A0A349ECF9-F1
#
_entry.id   AF-A0A349ECF9-F1
#
_cell.length_a   1.000
_cell.length_b   1.000
_cell.length_c   1.000
_cell.angle_alpha   90.00
_cell.angle_beta   90.00
_cell.angle_gamma   90.00
#
_symmetry.space_group_name_H-M   'P 1'
#
loop_
_entity.id
_entity.type
_entity.pdbx_description
1 polymer ?
#
loop_
_entity_poly.entity_id
_entity_poly.type
_entity_poly.pdbx_seq_one_letter_code
_entity_poly.pdbx_strand_id
1 'polypeptide(L)' 'PRRFLTPLALLEHAWTLLTPGGRLLVINQGEREAELQNQFFQQARMTAQSLGRVESPLSPFQRPRFGWLAQRVSGL' A
#
# COMPACT_ATOMS: atom_id res chain seq x y z
N PRO A 1 -3.43 -12.67 -11.80
CA PRO A 1 -2.15 -12.30 -12.46
C PRO A 1 -1.19 -13.51 -12.56
N ARG A 2 -0.67 -13.82 -13.76
CA ARG A 2 0.28 -14.93 -13.99
C ARG A 2 1.74 -14.61 -13.58
N ARG A 3 1.96 -13.48 -12.89
CA ARG A 3 3.27 -13.02 -12.39
C ARG A 3 3.08 -12.47 -10.98
N PHE A 4 3.22 -13.33 -9.96
CA PHE A 4 3.06 -12.97 -8.55
C PHE A 4 4.26 -12.18 -7.98
N LEU A 5 5.31 -11.94 -8.77
CA LEU A 5 6.58 -11.35 -8.34
C LEU A 5 6.83 -9.93 -8.93
N THR A 6 5.77 -9.18 -9.23
CA THR A 6 5.90 -7.80 -9.74
C THR A 6 5.10 -6.82 -8.86
N PRO A 7 5.61 -6.48 -7.65
CA PRO A 7 4.87 -5.68 -6.67
C PRO A 7 4.53 -4.28 -7.18
N LEU A 8 5.43 -3.62 -7.91
CA LEU A 8 5.16 -2.32 -8.51
C LEU A 8 4.02 -2.39 -9.53
N ALA A 9 4.06 -3.34 -10.46
CA ALA A 9 3.02 -3.50 -11.46
C ALA A 9 1.66 -3.88 -10.83
N LEU A 10 1.67 -4.65 -9.74
CA LEU A 10 0.45 -4.94 -8.97
C LEU A 10 -0.12 -3.66 -8.34
N LEU A 11 0.73 -2.83 -7.73
CA LEU A 11 0.34 -1.55 -7.14
C LEU A 11 -0.27 -0.62 -8.19
N GLU A 12 0.42 -0.44 -9.33
CA GLU A 12 -0.06 0.38 -10.45
C GLU A 12 -1.39 -0.14 -10.99
N HIS A 13 -1.51 -1.46 -11.17
CA HIS A 13 -2.76 -2.06 -11.62
C HIS A 13 -3.90 -1.83 -10.62
N ALA A 14 -3.68 -2.12 -9.33
CA ALA A 14 -4.68 -1.90 -8.29
C ALA A 14 -5.15 -0.42 -8.26
N TRP A 15 -4.22 0.51 -8.45
CA TRP A 15 -4.55 1.94 -8.52
C TRP A 15 -5.43 2.30 -9.71
N THR A 16 -5.18 1.71 -10.89
CA THR A 16 -5.98 1.97 -12.09
C THR A 16 -7.45 1.58 -11.92
N LEU A 17 -7.74 0.61 -11.05
CA LEU A 17 -9.09 0.13 -10.75
C LEU A 17 -9.90 1.05 -9.82
N LEU A 18 -9.24 1.97 -9.10
CA LEU A 18 -9.95 2.87 -8.19
C LEU A 18 -10.71 3.94 -8.95
N THR A 19 -11.95 4.20 -8.57
CA THR A 19 -12.66 5.39 -9.04
C THR A 19 -12.02 6.67 -8.47
N PRO A 20 -12.27 7.84 -9.09
CA PRO A 20 -12.02 9.13 -8.44
C PRO A 20 -12.53 9.18 -6.99
N GLY A 21 -11.69 9.62 -6.05
CA GLY A 21 -11.99 9.60 -4.61
C GLY A 21 -11.81 8.24 -3.93
N GLY A 22 -11.57 7.17 -4.69
CA GLY A 22 -11.30 5.84 -4.17
C GLY A 22 -10.01 5.77 -3.35
N ARG A 23 -9.97 4.84 -2.40
CA ARG A 23 -8.85 4.66 -1.46
C ARG A 23 -8.22 3.29 -1.59
N LEU A 24 -6.90 3.24 -1.48
CA LEU A 24 -6.11 2.02 -1.38
C LEU A 24 -5.52 1.92 0.03
N LEU A 25 -5.83 0.84 0.74
CA LEU A 25 -5.14 0.46 1.96
C LEU A 25 -4.14 -0.65 1.64
N VAL A 26 -2.87 -0.43 2.01
CA VAL A 26 -1.81 -1.45 1.89
C VAL A 26 -1.26 -1.76 3.27
N ILE A 27 -1.15 -3.05 3.59
CA ILE A 27 -0.57 -3.55 4.83
C ILE A 27 0.65 -4.42 4.49
N ASN A 28 1.83 -4.03 4.98
CA ASN A 28 3.08 -4.77 4.77
C ASN A 28 3.50 -5.54 6.03
N GLN A 29 4.33 -6.57 5.85
CA GLN A 29 4.91 -7.34 6.96
C GLN A 29 6.37 -6.94 7.23
N GLY A 30 6.64 -6.42 8.43
CA GLY A 30 7.97 -6.00 8.85
C GLY A 30 8.42 -4.66 8.24
N GLU A 31 9.46 -4.06 8.82
CA GLU A 31 9.93 -2.73 8.39
C GLU A 31 10.41 -2.75 6.93
N ARG A 32 11.15 -3.79 6.53
CA ARG A 32 11.77 -3.83 5.21
C ARG A 32 10.75 -3.81 4.07
N GLU A 33 9.64 -4.53 4.21
CA GLU A 33 8.58 -4.48 3.20
C GLU A 33 7.89 -3.12 3.18
N ALA A 34 7.70 -2.49 4.36
CA ALA A 34 7.11 -1.15 4.45
C ALA A 34 7.98 -0.08 3.77
N GLU A 35 9.30 -0.16 3.92
CA GLU A 35 10.27 0.70 3.23
C GLU A 35 10.21 0.53 1.71
N LEU A 36 10.21 -0.72 1.23
CA LEU A 36 10.10 -1.02 -0.20
C LEU A 36 8.76 -0.54 -0.77
N GLN A 37 7.67 -0.69 -0.01
CA GLN A 37 6.36 -0.18 -0.40
C GLN A 37 6.37 1.34 -0.58
N ASN A 38 7.02 2.09 0.30
CA ASN A 38 7.18 3.54 0.15
C ASN A 38 7.93 3.89 -1.15
N GLN A 39 8.99 3.14 -1.48
CA GLN A 39 9.69 3.30 -2.76
C GLN A 39 8.79 3.02 -3.96
N PHE A 40 7.91 2.02 -3.89
CA PHE A 40 6.95 1.75 -4.96
C PHE A 40 5.91 2.87 -5.13
N PHE A 41 5.42 3.46 -4.04
CA PHE A 41 4.53 4.63 -4.14
C PHE A 41 5.24 5.81 -4.84
N GLN A 42 6.49 6.09 -4.48
CA GLN A 42 7.30 7.13 -5.13
C GLN A 42 7.50 6.85 -6.62
N GLN A 43 7.87 5.62 -6.98
CA GLN A 43 8.07 5.22 -8.38
C GLN A 43 6.78 5.34 -9.19
N ALA A 44 5.65 4.94 -8.62
CA ALA A 44 4.35 5.03 -9.25
C ALA A 44 3.70 6.44 -9.17
N ARG A 45 4.42 7.44 -8.62
CA ARG A 45 3.94 8.82 -8.41
C ARG A 45 2.61 8.88 -7.66
N MET A 46 2.44 8.02 -6.67
CA MET A 46 1.27 7.96 -5.81
C MET A 46 1.57 8.63 -4.47
N THR A 47 0.68 9.53 -4.04
CA THR A 47 0.75 10.09 -2.69
C THR A 47 0.07 9.11 -1.72
N ALA A 48 0.87 8.55 -0.81
CA ALA A 48 0.41 7.67 0.25
C ALA A 48 0.79 8.25 1.63
N GLN A 49 -0.15 8.21 2.56
CA GLN A 49 0.07 8.56 3.95
C GLN A 49 0.45 7.30 4.75
N SER A 50 1.54 7.36 5.53
CA SER A 50 1.85 6.30 6.49
C SER A 50 0.86 6.34 7.65
N LEU A 51 0.35 5.17 8.02
CA LEU A 51 -0.47 4.96 9.22
C LEU A 51 0.38 4.44 10.39
N GLY A 52 1.69 4.23 10.17
CA GLY A 52 2.57 3.64 11.17
C GLY A 52 2.31 2.16 11.42
N ARG A 53 2.62 1.71 12.64
CA ARG A 53 2.42 0.31 13.06
C ARG A 53 0.93 0.03 13.25
N VAL A 54 0.50 -1.10 12.71
CA VAL A 54 -0.86 -1.61 12.88
C VAL A 54 -0.82 -2.75 13.88
N GLU A 55 -1.63 -2.64 14.91
CA GLU A 55 -1.80 -3.65 15.95
C GLU A 55 -3.16 -4.33 15.79
N SER A 56 -3.25 -5.60 16.17
CA SER A 56 -4.50 -6.36 16.13
C SER A 56 -5.08 -6.49 17.54
N PRO A 57 -6.34 -6.08 17.78
CA PRO A 57 -6.96 -6.17 19.10
C PRO A 57 -7.37 -7.59 19.48
N LEU A 58 -7.44 -8.51 18.50
CA LEU A 58 -7.86 -9.89 18.71
C LEU A 58 -6.70 -10.83 19.04
N SER A 59 -5.55 -10.58 18.41
CA SER A 59 -4.35 -11.40 18.58
C SER A 59 -3.12 -10.65 18.06
N PRO A 60 -2.01 -10.56 18.81
CA PRO A 60 -0.79 -9.91 18.34
C PRO A 60 -0.24 -10.54 17.07
N PHE A 61 0.31 -9.72 16.17
CA PHE A 61 0.99 -10.22 14.98
C PHE A 61 2.35 -10.82 15.34
N GLN A 62 2.69 -11.96 14.72
CA GLN A 62 4.02 -12.58 14.88
C GLN A 62 5.15 -11.72 14.28
N ARG A 63 4.84 -10.84 13.32
CA ARG A 63 5.74 -9.82 12.78
C ARG A 63 5.01 -8.48 12.74
N PRO A 64 5.70 -7.35 12.98
CA PRO A 64 5.08 -6.02 12.89
C PRO A 64 4.35 -5.82 11.56
N ARG A 65 3.24 -5.08 11.58
CA ARG A 65 2.50 -4.67 10.39
C ARG A 65 2.56 -3.17 10.25
N PHE A 66 2.68 -2.69 9.02
CA PHE A 66 2.73 -1.26 8.72
C PHE A 66 1.68 -0.92 7.68
N GLY A 67 0.92 0.14 7.94
CA GLY A 67 -0.18 0.56 7.09
C GLY A 67 0.14 1.79 6.24
N TRP A 68 -0.40 1.81 5.03
CA TRP A 68 -0.37 2.96 4.12
C TRP A 68 -1.76 3.22 3.56
N LEU A 69 -2.16 4.48 3.49
CA LEU A 69 -3.40 4.92 2.86
C LEU A 69 -3.08 5.85 1.69
N ALA A 70 -3.44 5.45 0.48
CA ALA A 70 -3.37 6.29 -0.71
C ALA A 70 -4.78 6.63 -1.18
N GLN A 71 -4.98 7.86 -1.66
CA GLN A 71 -6.27 8.31 -2.19
C GLN A 71 -6.11 8.75 -3.63
N ARG A 72 -6.93 8.20 -4.52
CA ARG A 72 -6.97 8.64 -5.92
C ARG A 72 -7.67 9.99 -5.95
N VAL A 73 -6.90 11.04 -6.18
CA VAL A 73 -7.45 12.40 -6.33
C VAL A 73 -8.41 12.38 -7.51
N SER A 74 -9.60 12.94 -7.32
CA SER A 74 -10.52 13.16 -8.44
C SER A 74 -9.83 14.10 -9.42
N GLY A 75 -9.83 13.75 -10.71
CA GLY A 75 -9.42 14.70 -11.74
C GLY A 75 -10.24 15.99 -11.56
N LEU A 76 -9.56 17.13 -11.59
CA LEU A 76 -10.21 18.44 -11.73
C LEU A 76 -11.06 18.45 -13.01
#